data_AF-A0A139D1G8-F1
#
_entry.id   AF-A0A139D1G8-F1
#
_cell.length_a   1.000
_cell.length_b   1.000
_cell.length_c   1.000
_cell.angle_alpha   90.00
_cell.angle_beta   90.00
_cell.angle_gamma   90.00
#
_symmetry.space_group_name_H-M   'P 1'
#
loop_
_entity.id
_entity.type
_entity.pdbx_description
1 polymer ?
#
loop_
_entity_poly.entity_id
_entity_poly.type
_entity_poly.pdbx_seq_one_letter_code
_entity_poly.pdbx_strand_id
1 'polypeptide(L)' 'MIRDDEQADKILSGILDDYNSSEKEKEMLDYAVKLTKKPASVKKEDLDRLREFDLSDRDILDLNQVVA' A
#
# COMPACT_ATOMS: atom_id res chain seq x y z
N MET A 1 33.55 3.67 10.45
CA MET A 1 32.18 4.23 10.55
C MET A 1 31.66 4.73 9.21
N ILE A 2 32.35 5.61 8.46
CA ILE A 2 31.82 6.20 7.21
C ILE A 2 31.43 5.18 6.10
N ARG A 3 32.07 4.00 6.05
CA ARG A 3 31.79 2.96 5.03
C ARG A 3 30.48 2.17 5.24
N ASP A 4 29.96 2.14 6.46
CA ASP A 4 28.73 1.39 6.79
C ASP A 4 27.49 2.21 6.43
N ASP A 5 27.53 3.51 6.72
CA ASP A 5 26.42 4.43 6.47
C ASP A 5 26.14 4.60 4.97
N GLU A 6 27.19 4.76 4.15
CA GLU A 6 27.06 4.89 2.68
C GLU A 6 26.52 3.60 2.03
N GLN A 7 26.82 2.44 2.62
CA GLN A 7 26.35 1.15 2.12
C GLN A 7 24.90 0.88 2.56
N ALA A 8 24.54 1.28 3.79
CA ALA A 8 23.18 1.26 4.29
C ALA A 8 22.26 2.18 3.48
N ASP A 9 22.71 3.39 3.16
CA ASP A 9 21.96 4.35 2.34
C ASP A 9 21.71 3.82 0.93
N LYS A 10 22.68 3.11 0.35
CA LYS A 10 22.57 2.51 -0.98
C LYS A 10 21.62 1.30 -1.02
N ILE A 11 21.60 0.51 0.05
CA ILE A 11 20.62 -0.58 0.20
C ILE A 11 19.22 -0.01 0.39
N LEU A 12 19.09 1.02 1.23
CA LEU A 12 17.83 1.70 1.47
C LEU A 12 17.30 2.35 0.17
N SER A 13 18.15 3.04 -0.59
CA SER A 13 17.74 3.65 -1.86
C SER A 13 17.32 2.60 -2.88
N GLY A 14 18.06 1.49 -2.99
CA GLY A 14 17.71 0.40 -3.90
C GLY A 14 16.36 -0.25 -3.56
N ILE A 15 16.06 -0.43 -2.26
CA ILE A 15 14.76 -0.94 -1.82
C ILE A 15 13.65 0.07 -2.13
N LEU A 16 13.89 1.36 -1.92
CA LEU A 16 12.90 2.41 -2.18
C LEU A 16 12.64 2.61 -3.68
N ASP A 17 13.66 2.48 -4.53
CA ASP A 17 13.53 2.54 -5.99
C ASP A 17 12.79 1.31 -6.54
N ASP A 18 13.02 0.11 -6.00
CA ASP A 18 12.21 -1.09 -6.30
C ASP A 18 10.77 -0.95 -5.77
N TYR A 19 10.58 -0.18 -4.71
CA TYR A 19 9.27 0.20 -4.15
C TYR A 19 8.59 1.32 -4.96
N ASN A 20 8.86 1.42 -6.26
CA ASN A 20 8.14 2.33 -7.14
C ASN A 20 6.76 1.74 -7.51
N SER A 21 5.93 1.55 -6.48
CA SER A 21 4.54 1.16 -6.63
C SER A 21 3.77 2.27 -7.33
N SER A 22 2.92 1.88 -8.29
CA SER A 22 1.95 2.77 -8.92
C SER A 22 1.05 3.43 -7.86
N GLU A 23 0.47 4.58 -8.17
CA GLU A 23 -0.48 5.25 -7.27
C GLU A 23 -1.66 4.35 -6.89
N LYS A 24 -2.07 3.45 -7.80
CA LYS A 24 -3.07 2.41 -7.54
C LYS A 24 -2.61 1.43 -6.45
N GLU A 25 -1.38 0.92 -6.56
CA GLU A 25 -0.82 0.00 -5.56
C GLU A 25 -0.64 0.68 -4.20
N LYS A 26 -0.25 1.96 -4.17
CA LYS A 26 -0.16 2.73 -2.93
C LYS A 26 -1.52 2.86 -2.24
N GLU A 27 -2.59 3.20 -2.96
CA GLU A 27 -3.94 3.28 -2.38
C GLU A 27 -4.41 1.90 -1.88
N MET A 28 -4.10 0.81 -2.58
CA MET A 28 -4.40 -0.56 -2.12
C MET A 28 -3.68 -0.88 -0.80
N LEU A 29 -2.41 -0.48 -0.67
CA LEU A 29 -1.62 -0.69 0.55
C LEU A 29 -2.11 0.18 1.71
N ASP A 30 -2.45 1.44 1.46
CA ASP A 30 -3.01 2.33 2.47
C ASP A 30 -4.36 1.82 2.99
N TYR A 31 -5.22 1.32 2.08
CA TYR A 31 -6.44 0.63 2.45
C TYR A 31 -6.16 -0.61 3.31
N ALA A 32 -5.22 -1.47 2.90
CA ALA A 32 -4.84 -2.68 3.64
C ALA A 32 -4.35 -2.35 5.07
N VAL A 33 -3.52 -1.32 5.21
CA VAL A 33 -3.05 -0.82 6.52
C VAL A 33 -4.22 -0.37 7.38
N LYS A 34 -5.17 0.39 6.82
CA LYS A 34 -6.34 0.86 7.56
C LYS A 34 -7.24 -0.29 7.99
N LEU A 35 -7.51 -1.24 7.10
CA LEU A 35 -8.32 -2.43 7.38
C LEU A 35 -7.69 -3.28 8.49
N THR A 36 -6.36 -3.43 8.48
CA THR A 36 -5.63 -4.22 9.48
C THR A 36 -5.60 -3.53 10.85
N LYS A 37 -5.28 -2.22 10.89
CA LYS A 37 -5.06 -1.50 12.16
C LYS A 37 -6.34 -0.96 12.79
N LYS A 38 -7.32 -0.58 11.96
CA LYS A 38 -8.55 0.12 12.38
C LYS A 38 -9.75 -0.37 11.53
N PRO A 39 -10.08 -1.67 11.54
CA PRO A 39 -11.13 -2.22 10.68
C PRO A 39 -12.48 -1.52 10.86
N ALA A 40 -12.87 -1.20 12.11
CA ALA A 40 -14.11 -0.49 12.41
C ALA A 40 -14.17 0.96 11.89
N SER A 41 -13.04 1.51 11.40
CA SER A 41 -12.95 2.87 10.83
C SER A 41 -12.96 2.88 9.30
N VAL A 42 -13.03 1.72 8.64
CA VAL A 42 -13.23 1.64 7.18
C VAL A 42 -14.62 2.16 6.86
N LYS A 43 -14.71 3.04 5.87
CA LYS A 43 -15.93 3.70 5.42
C LYS A 43 -16.11 3.54 3.92
N LYS A 44 -17.30 3.90 3.43
CA LYS A 44 -17.62 3.86 2.00
C LYS A 44 -16.64 4.70 1.17
N GLU A 45 -16.19 5.84 1.69
CA GLU A 45 -15.26 6.72 0.99
C GLU A 45 -13.90 6.05 0.72
N ASP A 46 -13.47 5.11 1.57
CA ASP A 46 -12.24 4.35 1.31
C ASP A 46 -12.42 3.39 0.10
N LEU A 47 -13.64 2.84 -0.07
CA LEU A 47 -13.96 2.00 -1.22
C LEU A 47 -14.13 2.84 -2.50
N ASP A 48 -14.69 4.04 -2.37
CA ASP A 48 -14.86 4.95 -3.50
C ASP A 48 -13.49 5.41 -4.04
N ARG A 49 -12.50 5.69 -3.17
CA ARG A 49 -11.12 5.95 -3.61
C ARG A 49 -10.50 4.79 -4.38
N LEU A 50 -10.71 3.54 -3.94
CA LEU A 50 -10.23 2.38 -4.71
C LEU A 50 -10.87 2.31 -6.10
N ARG A 51 -12.16 2.66 -6.22
CA ARG A 51 -12.86 2.70 -7.52
C ARG A 51 -12.31 3.79 -8.45
N GLU A 52 -11.81 4.91 -7.91
CA GLU A 52 -11.14 5.95 -8.70
C GLU A 52 -9.86 5.44 -9.38
N PHE A 53 -9.26 4.36 -8.87
CA PHE A 53 -8.14 3.64 -9.48
C PHE A 53 -8.56 2.42 -10.34
N ASP A 54 -9.80 2.44 -10.86
CA ASP A 54 -10.39 1.38 -11.68
C ASP A 54 -10.38 -0.01 -11.01
N LEU A 55 -10.47 -0.07 -9.67
CA LEU A 55 -10.77 -1.33 -9.00
C LEU A 55 -12.28 -1.59 -9.09
N SER A 56 -12.65 -2.75 -9.65
CA SER A 56 -14.02 -3.22 -9.62
C SER A 56 -14.43 -3.67 -8.22
N ASP A 57 -15.74 -3.81 -7.97
CA ASP A 57 -16.24 -4.34 -6.69
C ASP A 57 -15.68 -5.75 -6.40
N ARG A 58 -15.37 -6.53 -7.44
CA ARG A 58 -14.71 -7.82 -7.29
C ARG A 58 -13.26 -7.66 -6.83
N ASP A 59 -12.49 -6.75 -7.44
CA ASP A 59 -11.10 -6.51 -7.04
C ASP A 59 -11.03 -6.01 -5.58
N ILE A 60 -11.98 -5.17 -5.17
CA ILE A 60 -12.10 -4.69 -3.79
C ILE A 60 -12.44 -5.84 -2.83
N LEU A 61 -13.33 -6.76 -3.22
CA LEU A 61 -13.64 -7.94 -2.43
C LEU A 61 -12.41 -8.86 -2.29
N ASP A 62 -11.70 -9.11 -3.38
CA ASP A 62 -10.49 -9.94 -3.38
C ASP A 62 -9.40 -9.30 -2.49
N LEU A 63 -9.22 -7.97 -2.57
CA LEU A 63 -8.32 -7.23 -1.68
C LEU A 63 -8.69 -7.41 -0.20
N ASN A 64 -9.98 -7.34 0.14
CA ASN A 64 -10.44 -7.59 1.51
C ASN A 64 -10.09 -9.01 1.99
N GLN A 65 -10.30 -10.02 1.14
CA GLN A 65 -10.04 -11.42 1.47
C GLN A 65 -8.55 -11.77 1.59
N VAL A 66 -7.68 -11.02 0.91
CA VAL A 66 -6.22 -11.18 1.03
C VAL A 66 -5.71 -10.55 2.34
N VAL A 67 -6.31 -9.44 2.77
CA VAL A 67 -5.86 -8.67 3.94
C VAL A 67 -6.41 -9.23 5.26
N ALA A 68 -7.62 -9.80 5.27
CA ALA A 68 -8.37 -10.14 6.49
C ALA A 68 -8.59 -11.65 6.71
#